data_AF-A0A344J623-F1
#
_entry.id   AF-A0A344J623-F1
#
_cell.length_a   1.000
_cell.length_b   1.000
_cell.length_c   1.000
_cell.angle_alpha   90.00
_cell.angle_beta   90.00
_cell.angle_gamma   90.00
#
_symmetry.space_group_name_H-M   'P 1'
#
loop_
_entity.id
_entity.type
_entity.pdbx_description
1 polymer ?
#
loop_
_entity_poly.entity_id
_entity_poly.type
_entity_poly.pdbx_seq_one_letter_code
_entity_poly.pdbx_strand_id
1 'polypeptide(L)'
;MASITPPRIIPITDFDVIQQSWETIELTCTRRTMRAALVRGLCSPEGTWVDALVECRPVFNDILRKSRMYADSVNQMLRARQLPLASRLEDAIAVAKACHPADQLVCHVAMTRTYCWLQATIEHVRIGHRDPGDFLDRLMSELENRALVLWDEEKRAWAYVVEECMQGGLDVSTIRPLQSPFGIDDSGPCWILEQIDIDLAW
;
A
#
# COMPACT_ATOMS: atom_id res chain seq x y z
N MET A 1 28.03 14.71 28.73
CA MET A 1 26.84 13.92 28.35
C MET A 1 26.27 14.57 27.11
N ALA A 2 26.24 13.88 25.98
CA ALA A 2 25.60 14.40 24.78
C ALA A 2 24.09 14.42 25.02
N SER A 3 23.49 15.61 24.92
CA SER A 3 22.04 15.76 24.90
C SER A 3 21.52 15.06 23.65
N ILE A 4 20.90 13.89 23.80
CA ILE A 4 20.17 13.26 22.72
C ILE A 4 18.88 14.08 22.57
N THR A 5 18.90 15.02 21.63
CA THR A 5 17.67 15.71 21.23
C THR A 5 16.72 14.64 20.70
N PRO A 6 15.51 14.49 21.26
CA PRO A 6 14.57 13.50 20.77
C PRO A 6 14.30 13.75 19.28
N PRO A 7 14.15 12.69 18.46
CA PRO A 7 13.88 12.84 17.05
C PRO A 7 12.64 13.71 16.89
N ARG A 8 12.81 14.84 16.19
CA ARG A 8 11.71 15.76 15.94
C ARG A 8 10.84 15.12 14.87
N ILE A 9 9.67 14.62 15.28
CA ILE A 9 8.68 14.07 14.36
C ILE A 9 8.13 15.24 13.55
N ILE A 10 8.48 15.30 12.27
CA ILE A 10 7.85 16.21 11.32
C ILE A 10 6.63 15.47 10.78
N PRO A 11 5.41 15.83 11.19
CA PRO A 11 4.22 15.18 10.68
C PRO A 11 4.11 15.46 9.18
N ILE A 12 3.94 14.40 8.40
CA ILE A 12 3.52 14.55 7.00
C ILE A 12 2.13 15.16 7.07
N THR A 13 1.98 16.41 6.64
CA THR A 13 0.68 17.09 6.59
C THR A 13 -0.01 16.91 5.24
N ASP A 14 0.71 16.40 4.25
CA ASP A 14 0.16 16.06 2.94
C ASP A 14 -0.46 14.66 2.96
N PHE A 15 -1.79 14.64 2.94
CA PHE A 15 -2.60 13.41 2.95
C PHE A 15 -2.36 12.55 1.71
N ASP A 16 -2.06 13.16 0.56
CA ASP A 16 -1.81 12.42 -0.67
C ASP A 16 -0.51 11.61 -0.55
N VAL A 17 0.49 12.11 0.17
CA VAL A 17 1.76 11.41 0.44
C VAL A 17 1.57 10.22 1.36
N ILE A 18 0.79 10.38 2.45
CA ILE A 18 0.48 9.28 3.36
C ILE A 18 -0.29 8.18 2.61
N GLN A 19 -1.29 8.57 1.82
CA GLN A 19 -2.06 7.63 1.01
C GLN A 19 -1.16 6.89 0.00
N GLN A 20 -0.31 7.59 -0.75
CA GLN A 20 0.63 6.98 -1.70
C GLN A 20 1.58 5.98 -1.03
N SER A 21 2.06 6.31 0.18
CA SER A 21 2.91 5.42 0.97
C SER A 21 2.18 4.10 1.29
N TRP A 22 0.92 4.17 1.71
CA TRP A 22 0.11 2.97 1.97
C TRP A 22 -0.19 2.17 0.71
N GLU A 23 -0.48 2.84 -0.41
CA GLU A 23 -0.69 2.17 -1.69
C GLU A 23 0.57 1.41 -2.13
N THR A 24 1.75 2.00 -1.92
CA THR A 24 3.05 1.37 -2.21
C THR A 24 3.27 0.13 -1.32
N ILE A 25 2.93 0.21 -0.03
CA ILE A 25 3.02 -0.92 0.90
C ILE A 25 2.16 -2.08 0.45
N GLU A 26 0.87 -1.84 0.21
CA GLU A 26 -0.09 -2.91 -0.09
C GLU A 26 0.32 -3.65 -1.36
N LEU A 27 0.75 -2.93 -2.40
CA LEU A 27 1.22 -3.53 -3.64
C LEU A 27 2.51 -4.33 -3.45
N THR A 28 3.44 -3.80 -2.66
CA THR A 28 4.71 -4.48 -2.37
C THR A 28 4.49 -5.78 -1.59
N CYS A 29 3.67 -5.73 -0.53
CA CYS A 29 3.30 -6.89 0.27
C CYS A 29 2.55 -7.94 -0.56
N THR A 30 1.62 -7.50 -1.41
CA THR A 30 0.88 -8.36 -2.35
C THR A 30 1.83 -9.06 -3.30
N ARG A 31 2.75 -8.32 -3.94
CA ARG A 31 3.74 -8.87 -4.88
C ARG A 31 4.66 -9.87 -4.19
N ARG A 32 5.18 -9.55 -3.00
CA ARG A 32 6.06 -10.47 -2.22
C ARG A 32 5.33 -11.76 -1.87
N THR A 33 4.07 -11.66 -1.42
CA THR A 33 3.24 -12.82 -1.10
C THR A 33 3.00 -13.67 -2.34
N MET A 34 2.71 -13.04 -3.49
CA MET A 34 2.53 -13.74 -4.76
C MET A 34 3.83 -14.40 -5.23
N ARG A 35 4.98 -13.72 -5.12
CA ARG A 35 6.30 -14.30 -5.41
C ARG A 35 6.59 -15.53 -4.55
N ALA A 36 6.31 -15.47 -3.25
CA ALA A 36 6.48 -16.61 -2.35
C ALA A 36 5.57 -17.78 -2.76
N ALA A 37 4.34 -17.51 -3.18
CA ALA A 37 3.42 -18.52 -3.69
C ALA A 37 3.90 -19.15 -5.02
N LEU A 38 4.41 -18.32 -5.95
CA LEU A 38 5.02 -18.80 -7.19
C LEU A 38 6.19 -19.75 -6.93
N VAL A 39 7.10 -19.36 -6.03
CA VAL A 39 8.25 -20.19 -5.65
C VAL A 39 7.78 -21.52 -5.06
N ARG A 40 6.78 -21.52 -4.17
CA ARG A 40 6.24 -22.76 -3.60
C ARG A 40 5.67 -23.70 -4.67
N GLY A 41 4.89 -23.18 -5.62
CA GLY A 41 4.32 -24.00 -6.67
C GLY A 41 5.36 -24.57 -7.63
N LEU A 42 6.31 -23.73 -8.06
CA LEU A 42 7.37 -24.13 -9.01
C LEU A 42 8.44 -25.02 -8.39
N CYS A 43 8.71 -24.91 -7.09
CA CYS A 43 9.66 -25.76 -6.39
C CYS A 43 9.04 -27.05 -5.82
N SER A 44 7.77 -27.33 -6.11
CA SER A 44 7.15 -28.61 -5.77
C SER A 44 7.73 -29.77 -6.63
N PRO A 45 7.58 -31.04 -6.20
CA PRO A 45 8.14 -32.18 -6.95
C PRO A 45 7.63 -32.30 -8.39
N GLU A 46 6.41 -31.82 -8.67
CA GLU A 46 5.80 -31.80 -10.01
C GLU A 46 5.97 -30.44 -10.71
N GLY A 47 6.20 -29.37 -9.94
CA GLY A 47 6.77 -28.10 -10.40
C GLY A 47 6.15 -27.50 -11.65
N THR A 48 4.83 -27.33 -11.68
CA THR A 48 4.15 -26.75 -12.86
C THR A 48 3.65 -25.33 -12.63
N TRP A 49 3.45 -24.60 -13.73
CA TRP A 49 2.76 -23.29 -13.71
C TRP A 49 1.31 -23.39 -13.23
N VAL A 50 0.68 -24.56 -13.37
CA VAL A 50 -0.66 -24.81 -12.83
C VAL A 50 -0.61 -24.86 -11.31
N ASP A 51 0.39 -25.52 -10.72
CA ASP A 51 0.57 -25.57 -9.27
C ASP A 51 0.90 -24.19 -8.70
N ALA A 52 1.75 -23.43 -9.39
CA ALA A 52 2.04 -22.04 -9.07
C ALA A 52 0.76 -21.17 -9.08
N LEU A 53 -0.13 -21.38 -10.05
CA LEU A 53 -1.41 -20.67 -10.12
C LEU A 53 -2.34 -21.07 -8.96
N VAL A 54 -2.37 -22.35 -8.58
CA VAL A 54 -3.14 -22.84 -7.42
C VAL A 54 -2.64 -22.18 -6.13
N GLU A 55 -1.33 -22.14 -5.92
CA GLU A 55 -0.69 -21.48 -4.78
C GLU A 55 -0.95 -19.97 -4.72
N CYS A 56 -1.09 -19.30 -5.87
CA CYS A 56 -1.40 -17.87 -5.94
C CYS A 56 -2.89 -17.55 -5.72
N ARG A 57 -3.78 -18.54 -5.84
CA ARG A 57 -5.24 -18.35 -5.72
C ARG A 57 -5.70 -17.68 -4.41
N PRO A 58 -5.12 -18.00 -3.23
CA PRO A 58 -5.46 -17.30 -2.00
C PRO A 58 -5.19 -15.79 -2.06
N VAL A 59 -4.13 -15.36 -2.76
CA VAL A 59 -3.78 -13.94 -2.92
C VAL A 59 -4.84 -13.23 -3.76
N PHE A 60 -5.29 -13.85 -4.86
CA PHE A 60 -6.36 -13.30 -5.69
C PHE A 60 -7.69 -13.21 -4.93
N ASN A 61 -8.02 -14.27 -4.18
CA ASN A 61 -9.23 -14.30 -3.38
C ASN A 61 -9.23 -13.21 -2.30
N ASP A 62 -8.08 -12.96 -1.67
CA ASP A 62 -7.94 -11.89 -0.67
C ASP A 62 -8.14 -10.51 -1.32
N ILE A 63 -7.51 -10.26 -2.48
CA ILE A 63 -7.70 -9.00 -3.24
C ILE A 63 -9.17 -8.80 -3.59
N LEU A 64 -9.84 -9.81 -4.16
CA LEU A 64 -11.25 -9.73 -4.56
C LEU A 64 -12.15 -9.53 -3.34
N ARG A 65 -11.87 -10.22 -2.23
CA ARG A 65 -12.60 -10.07 -0.98
C ARG A 65 -12.45 -8.65 -0.44
N LYS A 66 -11.22 -8.14 -0.33
CA LYS A 66 -10.94 -6.78 0.12
C LYS A 66 -11.65 -5.77 -0.77
N SER A 67 -11.53 -5.88 -2.10
CA SER A 67 -12.22 -4.98 -3.04
C SER A 67 -13.73 -4.92 -2.82
N ARG A 68 -14.40 -6.08 -2.61
CA ARG A 68 -15.84 -6.12 -2.32
C ARG A 68 -16.21 -5.47 -0.99
N MET A 69 -15.36 -5.61 0.02
CA MET A 69 -15.61 -5.07 1.36
C MET A 69 -15.38 -3.56 1.47
N TYR A 70 -14.82 -2.90 0.44
CA TYR A 70 -14.56 -1.46 0.48
C TYR A 70 -15.84 -0.66 0.65
N ALA A 71 -16.87 -0.93 -0.17
CA ALA A 71 -18.13 -0.20 -0.11
C ALA A 71 -18.79 -0.31 1.27
N ASP A 72 -18.80 -1.52 1.84
CA ASP A 72 -19.37 -1.77 3.15
C ASP A 72 -18.57 -1.08 4.25
N SER A 73 -17.24 -1.11 4.18
CA SER A 73 -16.39 -0.47 5.19
C SER A 73 -16.46 1.06 5.14
N VAL A 74 -16.51 1.67 3.94
CA VAL A 74 -16.68 3.12 3.82
C VAL A 74 -18.06 3.51 4.34
N ASN A 75 -19.12 2.78 3.96
CA ASN A 75 -20.46 3.02 4.47
C ASN A 75 -20.58 2.79 5.98
N GLN A 76 -19.80 1.87 6.58
CA GLN A 76 -19.75 1.69 8.02
C GLN A 76 -19.13 2.91 8.72
N MET A 77 -18.05 3.48 8.18
CA MET A 77 -17.47 4.73 8.68
C MET A 77 -18.46 5.89 8.55
N LEU A 78 -19.10 6.06 7.38
CA LEU A 78 -20.12 7.08 7.17
C LEU A 78 -21.28 6.95 8.18
N ARG A 79 -21.73 5.72 8.45
CA ARG A 79 -22.77 5.44 9.47
C ARG A 79 -22.34 5.88 10.86
N ALA A 80 -21.10 5.56 11.26
CA ALA A 80 -20.56 5.97 12.56
C ALA A 80 -20.50 7.49 12.72
N ARG A 81 -20.32 8.21 11.60
CA ARG A 81 -20.33 9.68 11.53
C ARG A 81 -21.73 10.29 11.32
N GLN A 82 -22.78 9.46 11.30
CA GLN A 82 -24.17 9.88 11.01
C GLN A 82 -24.31 10.59 9.65
N LEU A 83 -23.49 10.20 8.68
CA LEU A 83 -23.52 10.73 7.32
C LEU A 83 -24.42 9.88 6.40
N PRO A 84 -24.94 10.48 5.31
CA PRO A 84 -25.70 9.73 4.32
C PRO A 84 -24.91 8.55 3.76
N LEU A 85 -25.52 7.37 3.75
CA LEU A 85 -24.95 6.20 3.08
C LEU A 85 -25.04 6.39 1.58
N ALA A 86 -24.03 5.91 0.87
CA ALA A 86 -24.01 5.96 -0.58
C ALA A 86 -24.31 4.57 -1.17
N SER A 87 -25.14 4.55 -2.20
CA SER A 87 -25.44 3.34 -2.98
C SER A 87 -24.29 2.94 -3.91
N ARG A 88 -23.38 3.87 -4.21
CA ARG A 88 -22.18 3.68 -5.03
C ARG A 88 -20.93 3.92 -4.20
N LEU A 89 -19.89 3.11 -4.42
CA LEU A 89 -18.61 3.26 -3.74
C LEU A 89 -17.95 4.61 -4.03
N GLU A 90 -18.04 5.11 -5.26
CA GLU A 90 -17.46 6.40 -5.64
C GLU A 90 -18.08 7.56 -4.85
N ASP A 91 -19.40 7.52 -4.68
CA ASP A 91 -20.15 8.51 -3.90
C ASP A 91 -19.79 8.40 -2.41
N ALA A 92 -19.64 7.17 -1.89
CA ALA A 92 -19.22 6.93 -0.50
C ALA A 92 -17.84 7.54 -0.21
N ILE A 93 -16.90 7.37 -1.15
CA ILE A 93 -15.54 7.92 -1.06
C ILE A 93 -15.55 9.43 -1.18
N ALA A 94 -16.37 10.00 -2.08
CA ALA A 94 -16.48 11.45 -2.21
C ALA A 94 -16.95 12.10 -0.90
N VAL A 95 -17.94 11.50 -0.24
CA VAL A 95 -18.41 11.94 1.09
C VAL A 95 -17.30 11.78 2.13
N ALA A 96 -16.61 10.63 2.15
CA ALA A 96 -15.51 10.37 3.08
C ALA A 96 -14.35 11.38 2.92
N LYS A 97 -14.02 11.76 1.68
CA LYS A 97 -12.99 12.76 1.38
C LYS A 97 -13.35 14.18 1.79
N ALA A 98 -14.64 14.48 1.94
CA ALA A 98 -15.11 15.75 2.48
C ALA A 98 -15.11 15.79 4.03
N CYS A 99 -14.80 14.67 4.68
CA CYS A 99 -14.76 14.57 6.15
C CYS A 99 -13.40 15.01 6.73
N HIS A 100 -13.30 14.92 8.06
CA HIS A 100 -12.05 15.18 8.79
C HIS A 100 -10.92 14.32 8.24
N PRO A 101 -9.66 14.80 8.18
CA PRO A 101 -8.59 14.06 7.52
C PRO A 101 -8.31 12.66 8.10
N ALA A 102 -8.57 12.46 9.40
CA ALA A 102 -8.51 11.13 10.02
C ALA A 102 -9.46 10.11 9.38
N ASP A 103 -10.60 10.55 8.84
CA ASP A 103 -11.57 9.69 8.14
C ASP A 103 -11.13 9.38 6.71
N GLN A 104 -10.31 10.25 6.11
CA GLN A 104 -9.70 10.04 4.79
C GLN A 104 -8.58 8.98 4.85
N LEU A 105 -7.90 8.91 5.99
CA LEU A 105 -6.87 7.93 6.32
C LEU A 105 -7.46 6.61 6.84
N VAL A 106 -8.76 6.36 6.74
CA VAL A 106 -9.23 4.98 6.89
C VAL A 106 -8.72 4.20 5.68
N CYS A 107 -8.06 3.07 5.91
CA CYS A 107 -7.43 2.27 4.85
C CYS A 107 -8.39 1.98 3.68
N HIS A 108 -9.68 1.79 3.98
CA HIS A 108 -10.76 1.57 3.00
C HIS A 108 -11.20 2.79 2.20
N VAL A 109 -10.81 4.00 2.58
CA VAL A 109 -11.03 5.22 1.79
C VAL A 109 -9.77 5.51 0.99
N ALA A 110 -8.62 5.51 1.67
CA ALA A 110 -7.31 5.79 1.10
C ALA A 110 -6.95 4.84 -0.05
N MET A 111 -7.07 3.52 0.10
CA MET A 111 -6.50 2.59 -0.89
C MET A 111 -7.48 2.17 -2.00
N THR A 112 -8.60 2.87 -2.20
CA THR A 112 -9.62 2.48 -3.19
C THR A 112 -9.00 2.35 -4.59
N ARG A 113 -8.15 3.30 -4.98
CA ARG A 113 -7.49 3.29 -6.30
C ARG A 113 -6.68 2.02 -6.51
N THR A 114 -5.97 1.57 -5.48
CA THR A 114 -5.17 0.34 -5.51
C THR A 114 -6.03 -0.90 -5.70
N TYR A 115 -7.14 -1.05 -4.97
CA TYR A 115 -7.98 -2.25 -5.14
C TYR A 115 -8.79 -2.25 -6.43
N CYS A 116 -9.29 -1.09 -6.88
CA CYS A 116 -9.88 -0.94 -8.19
C CYS A 116 -8.90 -1.36 -9.29
N TRP A 117 -7.65 -0.87 -9.20
CA TRP A 117 -6.60 -1.23 -10.14
C TRP A 117 -6.26 -2.72 -10.06
N LEU A 118 -6.03 -3.27 -8.86
CA LEU A 118 -5.71 -4.70 -8.67
C LEU A 118 -6.78 -5.62 -9.25
N GLN A 119 -8.06 -5.31 -8.99
CA GLN A 119 -9.18 -6.08 -9.54
C GLN A 119 -9.23 -5.99 -11.07
N ALA A 120 -9.08 -4.79 -11.63
CA ALA A 120 -9.08 -4.59 -13.08
C ALA A 120 -7.90 -5.32 -13.74
N THR A 121 -6.71 -5.26 -13.14
CA THR A 121 -5.50 -5.92 -13.64
C THR A 121 -5.66 -7.44 -13.61
N ILE A 122 -6.16 -8.01 -12.51
CA ILE A 122 -6.43 -9.46 -12.42
C ILE A 122 -7.42 -9.88 -13.52
N GLU A 123 -8.52 -9.15 -13.71
CA GLU A 123 -9.53 -9.50 -14.70
C GLU A 123 -9.00 -9.34 -16.14
N HIS A 124 -8.29 -8.25 -16.42
CA HIS A 124 -7.71 -7.97 -17.73
C HIS A 124 -6.68 -9.03 -18.14
N VAL A 125 -5.72 -9.33 -17.25
CA VAL A 125 -4.68 -10.33 -17.54
C VAL A 125 -5.33 -11.72 -17.67
N ARG A 126 -6.37 -12.02 -16.89
CA ARG A 126 -7.09 -13.30 -16.96
C ARG A 126 -7.83 -13.49 -18.29
N ILE A 127 -8.41 -12.43 -18.87
CA ILE A 127 -9.11 -12.49 -20.16
C ILE A 127 -8.11 -12.67 -21.32
N GLY A 128 -6.93 -12.05 -21.20
CA GLY A 128 -5.92 -12.03 -22.27
C GLY A 128 -5.04 -13.28 -22.38
N HIS A 129 -4.97 -14.11 -21.33
CA HIS A 129 -3.99 -15.19 -21.25
C HIS A 129 -4.64 -16.53 -20.90
N ARG A 130 -4.42 -17.53 -21.76
CA ARG A 130 -4.85 -18.93 -21.52
C ARG A 130 -3.75 -19.79 -20.90
N ASP A 131 -2.49 -19.37 -21.03
CA ASP A 131 -1.35 -20.02 -20.39
C ASP A 131 -1.14 -19.47 -18.96
N PRO A 132 -1.07 -20.34 -17.93
CA PRO A 132 -0.86 -19.91 -16.55
C PRO A 132 0.46 -19.20 -16.29
N GLY A 133 1.53 -19.58 -17.00
CA GLY A 133 2.85 -18.97 -16.85
C GLY A 133 2.86 -17.54 -17.36
N ASP A 134 2.38 -17.34 -18.59
CA ASP A 134 2.25 -16.00 -19.19
C ASP A 134 1.33 -15.10 -18.34
N PHE A 135 0.22 -15.63 -17.82
CA PHE A 135 -0.68 -14.89 -16.94
C PHE A 135 0.03 -14.39 -15.67
N LEU A 136 0.75 -15.28 -14.98
CA LEU A 136 1.42 -14.96 -13.71
C LEU A 136 2.61 -14.02 -13.90
N ASP A 137 3.40 -14.21 -14.96
CA ASP A 137 4.54 -13.34 -15.28
C ASP A 137 4.10 -11.91 -15.62
N ARG A 138 3.07 -11.78 -16.46
CA ARG A 138 2.48 -10.48 -16.81
C ARG A 138 1.92 -9.78 -15.58
N LEU A 139 1.17 -10.49 -14.74
CA LEU A 139 0.59 -9.92 -13.53
C LEU A 139 1.67 -9.46 -12.54
N MET A 140 2.72 -10.25 -12.34
CA MET A 140 3.87 -9.87 -11.51
C MET A 140 4.56 -8.61 -12.01
N SER A 141 4.76 -8.52 -13.33
CA SER A 141 5.36 -7.35 -13.98
C SER A 141 4.51 -6.09 -13.79
N GLU A 142 3.18 -6.20 -13.93
CA GLU A 142 2.26 -5.07 -13.71
C GLU A 142 2.29 -4.60 -12.24
N LEU A 143 2.28 -5.53 -11.26
CA LEU A 143 2.39 -5.18 -9.85
C LEU A 143 3.70 -4.45 -9.55
N GLU A 144 4.80 -4.93 -10.12
CA GLU A 144 6.13 -4.34 -9.95
C GLU A 144 6.21 -2.93 -10.54
N ASN A 145 5.79 -2.76 -11.80
CA ASN A 145 5.75 -1.47 -12.46
C ASN A 145 4.90 -0.46 -11.70
N ARG A 146 3.71 -0.88 -11.22
CA ARG A 146 2.84 0.03 -10.47
C ARG A 146 3.45 0.45 -9.13
N ALA A 147 4.06 -0.49 -8.40
CA ALA A 147 4.74 -0.19 -7.14
C ALA A 147 5.96 0.73 -7.36
N LEU A 148 6.72 0.58 -8.46
CA LEU A 148 7.81 1.48 -8.83
C LEU A 148 7.32 2.90 -9.09
N VAL A 149 6.24 3.06 -9.87
CA VAL A 149 5.65 4.37 -10.16
C VAL A 149 5.21 5.08 -8.89
N LEU A 150 4.50 4.37 -8.00
CA LEU A 150 4.02 4.95 -6.74
C LEU A 150 5.18 5.33 -5.82
N TRP A 151 6.23 4.50 -5.75
CA TRP A 151 7.44 4.83 -4.99
C TRP A 151 8.18 6.05 -5.56
N ASP A 152 8.24 6.20 -6.89
CA ASP A 152 8.84 7.38 -7.53
C ASP A 152 8.01 8.66 -7.33
N GLU A 153 6.68 8.55 -7.27
CA GLU A 153 5.77 9.63 -6.88
C GLU A 153 6.01 10.03 -5.41
N GLU A 154 6.05 9.05 -4.52
CA GLU A 154 6.27 9.25 -3.09
C GLU A 154 7.61 9.93 -2.80
N LYS A 155 8.70 9.48 -3.42
CA LYS A 155 10.02 10.12 -3.27
C LYS A 155 10.04 11.58 -3.72
N ARG A 156 9.32 11.90 -4.81
CA ARG A 156 9.23 13.28 -5.30
C ARG A 156 8.47 14.15 -4.31
N ALA A 157 7.37 13.64 -3.75
CA ALA A 157 6.63 14.37 -2.73
C ALA A 157 7.45 14.55 -1.44
N TRP A 158 8.21 13.53 -1.04
CA TRP A 158 9.16 13.65 0.06
C TRP A 158 10.24 14.70 -0.17
N ALA A 159 10.81 14.76 -1.37
CA ALA A 159 11.80 15.78 -1.70
C ALA A 159 11.24 17.21 -1.55
N TYR A 160 9.98 17.41 -1.95
CA TYR A 160 9.26 18.67 -1.77
C TYR A 160 9.08 19.01 -0.28
N VAL A 161 8.60 18.06 0.54
CA VAL A 161 8.44 18.27 2.00
C VAL A 161 9.76 18.62 2.68
N VAL A 162 10.85 17.95 2.30
CA VAL A 162 12.20 18.25 2.81
C VAL A 162 12.61 19.67 2.45
N GLU A 163 12.37 20.10 1.22
CA GLU A 163 12.67 21.46 0.76
C GLU A 163 11.86 22.52 1.53
N GLU A 164 10.56 22.33 1.71
CA GLU A 164 9.71 23.23 2.51
C GLU A 164 10.18 23.32 3.97
N CYS A 165 10.53 22.19 4.57
CA CYS A 165 11.05 22.16 5.93
C CYS A 165 12.39 22.90 6.06
N MET A 166 13.31 22.70 5.10
CA MET A 166 14.58 23.44 5.04
C MET A 166 14.34 24.95 4.89
N GLN A 167 13.42 25.36 4.02
CA GLN A 167 13.04 26.78 3.84
C GLN A 167 12.42 27.36 5.12
N GLY A 168 11.68 26.55 5.89
CA GLY A 168 11.14 26.90 7.21
C GLY A 168 12.17 26.90 8.35
N GLY A 169 13.45 26.64 8.07
CA GLY A 169 14.52 26.59 9.07
C GLY A 169 14.47 25.37 9.98
N LEU A 170 13.75 24.31 9.58
CA LEU A 170 13.73 23.04 10.29
C LEU A 170 14.94 22.19 9.88
N ASP A 171 15.57 21.58 10.88
CA ASP A 171 16.58 20.54 10.64
C ASP A 171 15.89 19.25 10.18
N VAL A 172 16.25 18.80 8.98
CA VAL A 172 15.70 17.63 8.30
C VAL A 172 16.72 16.49 8.22
N SER A 173 17.86 16.59 8.92
CA SER A 173 18.94 15.61 8.91
C SER A 173 18.52 14.20 9.31
N THR A 174 17.40 14.06 10.03
CA THR A 174 16.78 12.80 10.46
C THR A 174 15.63 12.32 9.57
N ILE A 175 15.17 13.12 8.60
CA ILE A 175 14.15 12.69 7.63
C ILE A 175 14.81 11.80 6.57
N ARG A 176 14.19 10.65 6.30
CA ARG A 176 14.63 9.70 5.27
C ARG A 176 13.41 9.28 4.43
N PRO A 177 13.55 9.19 3.09
CA PRO A 177 12.52 8.58 2.27
C PRO A 177 12.40 7.08 2.63
N LEU A 178 11.25 6.47 2.30
CA LEU A 178 11.10 5.03 2.45
C LEU A 178 12.21 4.28 1.70
N GLN A 179 12.77 3.27 2.35
CA GLN A 179 13.69 2.34 1.71
C GLN A 179 12.99 1.69 0.51
N SER A 180 13.77 1.35 -0.52
CA SER A 180 13.23 0.70 -1.72
C SER A 180 12.31 -0.46 -1.33
N PRO A 181 11.04 -0.46 -1.77
CA PRO A 181 10.10 -1.54 -1.46
C PRO A 181 10.57 -2.90 -2.02
N PHE A 182 11.55 -2.89 -2.93
CA PHE A 182 12.08 -4.08 -3.58
C PHE A 182 13.30 -4.67 -2.88
N GLY A 183 13.93 -3.93 -1.96
CA GLY A 183 15.07 -4.37 -1.16
C GLY A 183 16.35 -4.60 -1.97
N ILE A 184 17.46 -4.06 -1.46
CA ILE A 184 18.75 -4.73 -1.51
C ILE A 184 19.22 -4.86 -0.06
N ASP A 185 18.41 -5.50 0.80
CA ASP A 185 18.86 -6.10 2.06
C ASP A 185 17.75 -7.04 2.59
N ASP A 186 18.13 -8.25 2.98
CA ASP A 186 17.24 -9.32 3.47
C ASP A 186 17.01 -9.24 5.00
N SER A 187 17.50 -8.19 5.66
CA SER A 187 17.62 -8.15 7.13
C SER A 187 16.58 -7.31 7.90
N GLY A 188 15.55 -6.76 7.26
CA GLY A 188 14.51 -6.04 8.02
C GLY A 188 13.15 -5.87 7.33
N PRO A 189 12.04 -5.81 8.08
CA PRO A 189 10.80 -5.25 7.54
C PRO A 189 11.09 -3.81 7.09
N CYS A 190 10.49 -3.37 5.97
CA CYS A 190 10.58 -1.99 5.46
C CYS A 190 9.97 -0.93 6.41
N TRP A 191 9.69 -1.32 7.64
CA TRP A 191 9.10 -0.56 8.74
C TRP A 191 9.85 -0.93 10.02
N ILE A 192 11.11 -0.56 10.13
CA ILE A 192 11.55 -0.06 11.43
C ILE A 192 11.14 1.42 11.42
N LEU A 193 9.86 1.67 11.72
CA LEU A 193 9.61 2.75 12.68
C LEU A 193 10.46 2.31 13.86
N GLU A 194 11.64 2.92 14.05
CA GLU A 194 12.36 2.71 15.29
C GLU A 194 11.31 2.88 16.36
N GLN A 195 11.07 1.81 17.10
CA GLN A 195 10.17 1.80 18.22
C GLN A 195 10.78 2.84 19.16
N ILE A 196 10.34 4.09 19.02
CA ILE A 196 10.55 5.11 20.01
C ILE A 196 9.74 4.55 21.16
N ASP A 197 10.43 4.01 22.16
CA ASP A 197 9.83 3.69 23.44
C ASP A 197 9.20 4.98 23.95
N ILE A 198 7.92 5.17 23.62
CA ILE A 198 7.09 6.15 24.29
C ILE A 198 6.78 5.47 25.61
N ASP A 199 7.53 5.85 26.64
CA ASP A 199 7.14 5.66 28.03
C ASP A 199 5.76 6.30 28.21
N LEU A 200 4.71 5.51 27.99
CA LEU A 200 3.36 5.83 28.42
C LEU A 200 3.30 5.55 29.91
N ALA A 201 3.87 6.48 30.69
CA ALA A 201 3.59 6.57 32.10
C ALA A 201 2.10 6.88 32.28
N TRP A 202 1.36 5.89 32.76
CA TRP A 202 0.09 6.08 33.46
C TRP A 202 0.36 6.59 34.87
#